data_AF-A0A3D2IQ32-F1
#
_entry.id   AF-A0A3D2IQ32-F1
#
_cell.length_a   1.000
_cell.length_b   1.000
_cell.length_c   1.000
_cell.angle_alpha   90.00
_cell.angle_beta   90.00
_cell.angle_gamma   90.00
#
_symmetry.space_group_name_H-M   'P 1'
#
loop_
_entity.id
_entity.type
_entity.pdbx_description
1 polymer ?
#
loop_
_entity_poly.entity_id
_entity_poly.type
_entity_poly.pdbx_seq_one_letter_code
_entity_poly.pdbx_strand_id
1 'polypeptide(L)'
;MQNDLMVASDLQDALVTEITELLSETSSTNAQGEAVTGVTGYKQFLPVLRNDDDTPDMYFPYFIVRLDGATTEDDNDLWNVRANILIGIHDEGDDNQGHKVMLNAITRIVNRFSQEATLGKPGHKAFRCQSKMEWALQDEDTWPCFFGGVSLTFSVPKPSRKDPILDGYDE
;
A
#
# COMPACT_ATOMS: atom_id res chain seq x y z
N MET A 1 15.93 -25.33 12.67
CA MET A 1 15.61 -24.44 11.53
C MET A 1 14.29 -23.78 11.85
N GLN A 2 14.31 -22.49 12.11
CA GLN A 2 13.08 -21.73 12.35
C GLN A 2 12.34 -21.65 11.02
N ASN A 3 11.11 -22.13 11.00
CA ASN A 3 10.25 -22.15 9.83
C ASN A 3 9.82 -20.71 9.57
N ASP A 4 10.60 -19.96 8.79
CA ASP A 4 10.34 -18.55 8.49
C ASP A 4 9.18 -18.48 7.49
N LEU A 5 7.96 -18.70 7.99
CA LEU A 5 6.75 -18.47 7.23
C LEU A 5 6.77 -17.00 6.80
N MET A 6 6.68 -16.73 5.50
CA MET A 6 6.49 -15.37 5.01
C MET A 6 5.04 -14.98 5.31
N VAL A 7 4.85 -13.97 6.16
CA VAL A 7 3.51 -13.54 6.59
C VAL A 7 3.12 -12.32 5.77
N ALA A 8 1.87 -12.26 5.31
CA ALA A 8 1.37 -11.12 4.55
C ALA A 8 1.54 -9.77 5.28
N SER A 9 1.63 -9.76 6.62
CA SER A 9 1.97 -8.58 7.41
C SER A 9 3.34 -8.00 7.07
N ASP A 10 4.34 -8.84 6.76
CA ASP A 10 5.68 -8.39 6.39
C ASP A 10 5.66 -7.58 5.08
N LEU A 11 4.78 -7.97 4.13
CA LEU A 11 4.54 -7.22 2.89
C LEU A 11 3.96 -5.84 3.21
N GLN A 12 2.97 -5.78 4.10
CA GLN A 12 2.34 -4.53 4.49
C GLN A 12 3.34 -3.58 5.16
N ASP A 13 4.18 -4.10 6.06
CA ASP A 13 5.22 -3.33 6.74
C ASP A 13 6.27 -2.79 5.75
N ALA A 14 6.71 -3.62 4.80
CA ALA A 14 7.63 -3.22 3.76
C ALA A 14 7.06 -2.15 2.84
N LEU A 15 5.79 -2.27 2.43
CA LEU A 15 5.10 -1.28 1.60
C LEU A 15 4.94 0.06 2.33
N VAL A 16 4.55 0.05 3.61
CA VAL A 16 4.45 1.30 4.39
C VAL A 16 5.80 1.99 4.48
N THR A 17 6.87 1.23 4.70
CA THR A 17 8.23 1.79 4.78
C THR A 17 8.64 2.43 3.45
N GLU A 18 8.53 1.66 2.35
CA GLU A 18 8.90 2.11 1.00
C GLU A 18 8.13 3.37 0.60
N ILE A 19 6.81 3.39 0.81
CA ILE A 19 5.95 4.50 0.37
C ILE A 19 6.18 5.74 1.24
N THR A 20 6.46 5.57 2.53
CA THR A 20 6.86 6.69 3.40
C THR A 20 8.12 7.37 2.85
N GLU A 21 9.11 6.59 2.42
CA GLU A 21 10.33 7.13 1.80
C GLU A 21 10.02 7.84 0.47
N LEU A 22 9.23 7.23 -0.42
CA LEU A 22 8.86 7.81 -1.72
C LEU A 22 8.10 9.14 -1.62
N LEU A 23 7.28 9.27 -0.58
CA LEU A 23 6.39 10.42 -0.40
C LEU A 23 6.91 11.42 0.65
N SER A 24 8.10 11.22 1.20
CA SER A 24 8.71 12.06 2.24
C SER A 24 8.85 13.54 1.86
N GLU A 25 9.00 13.85 0.57
CA GLU A 25 9.12 15.22 0.05
C GLU A 25 7.82 15.76 -0.59
N THR A 26 6.68 15.10 -0.35
CA THR A 26 5.39 15.59 -0.87
C THR A 26 4.93 16.77 -0.04
N SER A 27 4.64 17.91 -0.67
CA SER A 27 4.09 19.09 0.02
C SER A 27 2.56 19.15 -0.15
N SER A 28 1.85 19.41 0.94
CA SER A 28 0.40 19.70 0.97
C SER A 28 0.04 20.57 2.17
N THR A 29 -1.24 20.66 2.53
CA THR A 29 -1.67 21.17 3.83
C THR A 29 -2.29 20.08 4.71
N ASN A 30 -2.38 20.34 6.02
CA ASN A 30 -3.25 19.60 6.93
C ASN A 30 -4.66 20.22 6.95
N ALA A 31 -5.60 19.62 7.68
CA ALA A 31 -6.98 20.11 7.81
C ALA A 31 -7.13 21.47 8.53
N GLN A 32 -6.03 22.10 8.97
CA GLN A 32 -6.01 23.46 9.52
C GLN A 32 -5.44 24.48 8.51
N GLY A 33 -5.17 24.05 7.27
CA GLY A 33 -4.56 24.86 6.22
C GLY A 33 -3.05 25.06 6.39
N GLU A 34 -2.41 24.40 7.36
CA GLU A 34 -0.98 24.56 7.63
C GLU A 34 -0.17 23.72 6.64
N ALA A 35 0.91 24.29 6.11
CA ALA A 35 1.79 23.59 5.19
C ALA A 35 2.51 22.43 5.90
N VAL A 36 2.48 21.26 5.26
CA VAL A 36 3.11 20.04 5.74
C VAL A 36 3.93 19.38 4.63
N THR A 37 4.96 18.64 5.03
CA THR A 37 5.83 17.89 4.10
C THR A 37 5.89 16.44 4.54
N GLY A 38 5.76 15.53 3.59
CA GLY A 38 5.62 14.10 3.82
C GLY A 38 4.15 13.66 3.86
N VAL A 39 3.93 12.35 3.73
CA VAL A 39 2.60 11.72 3.82
C VAL A 39 2.68 10.58 4.83
N THR A 40 1.79 10.57 5.83
CA THR A 40 1.85 9.60 6.93
C THR A 40 1.27 8.25 6.52
N GLY A 41 2.02 7.16 6.75
CA GLY A 41 1.61 5.80 6.40
C GLY A 41 0.87 5.06 7.51
N TYR A 42 -0.26 4.44 7.19
CA TYR A 42 -1.05 3.59 8.09
C TYR A 42 -1.28 2.19 7.53
N LYS A 43 -1.47 1.22 8.43
CA LYS A 43 -1.71 -0.19 8.09
C LYS A 43 -3.18 -0.51 8.25
N GLN A 44 -3.81 -1.01 7.18
CA GLN A 44 -5.19 -1.47 7.09
C GLN A 44 -6.27 -0.38 7.25
N PHE A 45 -6.19 0.44 8.30
CA PHE A 45 -7.15 1.47 8.67
C PHE A 45 -6.44 2.69 9.27
N LEU A 46 -7.12 3.84 9.25
CA LEU A 46 -6.75 4.97 10.09
C LEU A 46 -6.93 4.62 11.58
N PRO A 47 -6.24 5.32 12.49
CA PRO A 47 -6.44 5.12 13.91
C PRO A 47 -7.89 5.40 14.33
N VAL A 48 -8.35 4.68 15.37
CA VAL A 48 -9.70 4.84 15.92
C VAL A 48 -9.78 6.19 16.64
N LEU A 49 -10.73 7.02 16.23
CA LEU A 49 -11.07 8.28 16.90
C LEU A 49 -11.72 7.97 18.25
N ARG A 50 -11.26 8.64 19.31
CA ARG A 50 -11.72 8.38 20.69
C ARG A 50 -12.42 9.57 21.32
N ASN A 51 -12.22 10.78 20.79
CA ASN A 51 -12.95 11.96 21.22
C ASN A 51 -14.05 12.26 20.20
N ASP A 52 -15.19 12.75 20.70
CA ASP A 52 -16.36 13.04 19.87
C ASP A 52 -16.12 14.20 18.88
N ASP A 53 -15.16 15.08 19.20
CA ASP A 53 -14.78 16.22 18.35
C ASP A 53 -13.69 15.88 17.32
N ASP A 54 -13.07 14.70 17.39
CA ASP A 54 -12.05 14.29 16.42
C ASP A 54 -12.72 13.86 15.10
N THR A 55 -12.13 14.24 13.97
CA THR A 55 -12.54 13.78 12.63
C THR A 55 -11.37 13.10 11.92
N PRO A 56 -11.63 12.22 10.93
CA PRO A 56 -10.56 11.60 10.14
C PRO A 56 -9.63 12.61 9.44
N ASP A 57 -10.12 13.83 9.21
CA ASP A 57 -9.39 14.89 8.51
C ASP A 57 -8.10 15.31 9.25
N MET A 58 -8.04 15.10 10.57
CA MET A 58 -6.84 15.37 11.36
C MET A 58 -5.61 14.56 10.89
N TYR A 59 -5.81 13.49 10.12
CA TYR A 59 -4.73 12.65 9.61
C TYR A 59 -4.19 13.09 8.25
N PHE A 60 -4.76 14.11 7.62
CA PHE A 60 -4.23 14.58 6.34
C PHE A 60 -2.84 15.23 6.49
N PRO A 61 -1.92 14.97 5.53
CA PRO A 61 -1.99 13.98 4.46
C PRO A 61 -1.60 12.57 4.94
N TYR A 62 -2.26 11.56 4.38
CA TYR A 62 -1.99 10.16 4.72
C TYR A 62 -2.02 9.22 3.51
N PHE A 63 -1.44 8.04 3.70
CA PHE A 63 -1.77 6.87 2.90
C PHE A 63 -2.04 5.65 3.78
N ILE A 64 -2.85 4.72 3.29
CA ILE A 64 -3.16 3.45 3.94
C ILE A 64 -2.72 2.33 3.01
N VAL A 65 -1.89 1.41 3.51
CA VAL A 65 -1.67 0.13 2.83
C VAL A 65 -2.68 -0.88 3.37
N ARG A 66 -3.64 -1.26 2.53
CA ARG A 66 -4.66 -2.27 2.83
C ARG A 66 -4.39 -3.54 2.06
N LEU A 67 -4.37 -4.68 2.76
CA LEU A 67 -4.39 -5.98 2.11
C LEU A 67 -5.84 -6.45 2.00
N ASP A 68 -6.30 -6.73 0.78
CA ASP A 68 -7.68 -7.13 0.52
C ASP A 68 -7.89 -8.64 0.59
N GLY A 69 -6.84 -9.39 0.24
CA GLY A 69 -6.90 -10.84 0.12
C GLY A 69 -5.75 -11.37 -0.72
N ALA A 70 -5.69 -12.69 -0.82
CA ALA A 70 -4.70 -13.40 -1.61
C ALA A 70 -5.36 -14.55 -2.37
N THR A 71 -4.87 -14.83 -3.57
CA THR A 71 -5.30 -15.97 -4.39
C THR A 71 -4.10 -16.79 -4.83
N THR A 72 -4.31 -18.07 -5.16
CA THR A 72 -3.36 -18.92 -5.90
C THR A 72 -4.09 -19.46 -7.11
N GLU A 73 -3.40 -19.70 -8.22
CA GLU A 73 -4.02 -20.35 -9.39
C GLU A 73 -3.95 -21.88 -9.26
N ASP A 74 -2.86 -22.41 -8.68
CA ASP A 74 -2.61 -23.83 -8.39
C ASP A 74 -2.08 -24.06 -6.95
N ASP A 75 -2.03 -25.32 -6.51
CA ASP A 75 -1.55 -25.76 -5.21
C ASP A 75 -0.09 -25.39 -4.95
N ASN A 76 0.74 -25.38 -6.00
CA ASN A 76 2.17 -25.07 -5.93
C ASN A 76 2.51 -23.60 -6.19
N ASP A 77 1.51 -22.76 -6.46
CA ASP A 77 1.75 -21.35 -6.77
C ASP A 77 2.06 -20.50 -5.54
N LEU A 78 2.77 -19.40 -5.81
CA LEU A 78 2.91 -18.30 -4.86
C LEU A 78 1.54 -17.66 -4.59
N TRP A 79 1.36 -17.13 -3.37
CA TRP A 79 0.22 -16.27 -3.07
C TRP A 79 0.31 -14.98 -3.88
N ASN A 80 -0.76 -14.65 -4.59
CA ASN A 80 -0.96 -13.36 -5.22
C ASN A 80 -1.74 -12.46 -4.26
N VAL A 81 -1.01 -11.69 -3.45
CA VAL A 81 -1.58 -10.80 -2.44
C VAL A 81 -1.89 -9.45 -3.07
N ARG A 82 -3.16 -9.03 -3.01
CA ARG A 82 -3.57 -7.69 -3.45
C ARG A 82 -3.37 -6.67 -2.34
N ALA A 83 -2.62 -5.62 -2.64
CA ALA A 83 -2.42 -4.46 -1.78
C ALA A 83 -2.98 -3.20 -2.45
N ASN A 84 -3.87 -2.50 -1.76
CA ASN A 84 -4.32 -1.18 -2.15
C ASN A 84 -3.64 -0.12 -1.31
N ILE A 85 -3.11 0.89 -1.97
CA ILE A 85 -2.55 2.08 -1.36
C ILE A 85 -3.56 3.20 -1.57
N LEU A 86 -4.30 3.51 -0.51
CA LEU A 86 -5.30 4.58 -0.51
C LEU A 86 -4.64 5.85 -0.02
N ILE A 87 -4.77 6.96 -0.73
CA ILE A 87 -4.08 8.21 -0.44
C ILE A 87 -5.13 9.30 -0.20
N GLY A 88 -4.93 10.06 0.86
CA GLY A 88 -5.68 11.27 1.18
C GLY A 88 -4.75 12.47 1.23
N ILE A 89 -5.04 13.48 0.40
CA ILE A 89 -4.31 14.76 0.38
C ILE A 89 -5.31 15.87 0.70
N HIS A 90 -4.87 16.83 1.49
CA HIS A 90 -5.61 18.06 1.73
C HIS A 90 -4.84 19.23 1.11
N ASP A 91 -5.55 20.08 0.38
CA ASP A 91 -5.00 21.25 -0.30
C ASP A 91 -6.05 22.36 -0.34
N GLU A 92 -5.84 23.39 0.48
CA GLU A 92 -6.68 24.59 0.57
C GLU A 92 -6.29 25.68 -0.45
N GLY A 93 -5.34 25.40 -1.35
CA GLY A 93 -4.93 26.36 -2.37
C GLY A 93 -6.11 26.84 -3.22
N ASP A 94 -6.24 28.17 -3.34
CA ASP A 94 -7.30 28.82 -4.13
C ASP A 94 -7.28 28.45 -5.62
N ASP A 95 -6.16 27.90 -6.11
CA ASP A 95 -6.01 27.41 -7.47
C ASP A 95 -6.51 25.97 -7.67
N ASN A 96 -6.97 25.30 -6.60
CA ASN A 96 -7.59 23.96 -6.57
C ASN A 96 -6.71 22.89 -7.25
N GLN A 97 -5.41 22.87 -6.92
CA GLN A 97 -4.41 22.01 -7.57
C GLN A 97 -4.04 20.75 -6.79
N GLY A 98 -4.77 20.39 -5.71
CA GLY A 98 -4.50 19.19 -4.92
C GLY A 98 -4.52 17.89 -5.74
N HIS A 99 -5.29 17.83 -6.83
CA HIS A 99 -5.27 16.72 -7.78
C HIS A 99 -3.88 16.48 -8.41
N LYS A 100 -3.06 17.52 -8.59
CA LYS A 100 -1.67 17.37 -9.09
C LYS A 100 -0.77 16.76 -8.04
N VAL A 101 -0.92 17.14 -6.78
CA VAL A 101 -0.19 16.53 -5.65
C VAL A 101 -0.54 15.04 -5.59
N MET A 102 -1.82 14.70 -5.69
CA MET A 102 -2.31 13.31 -5.74
C MET A 102 -1.71 12.53 -6.93
N LEU A 103 -1.80 13.07 -8.15
CA LEU A 103 -1.25 12.42 -9.35
C LEU A 103 0.26 12.21 -9.26
N ASN A 104 1.00 13.16 -8.70
CA ASN A 104 2.43 13.03 -8.47
C ASN A 104 2.74 11.91 -7.48
N ALA A 105 1.99 11.81 -6.37
CA ALA A 105 2.14 10.73 -5.40
C ALA A 105 1.88 9.34 -6.03
N ILE A 106 0.77 9.21 -6.77
CA ILE A 106 0.43 7.98 -7.51
C ILE A 106 1.55 7.62 -8.50
N THR A 107 2.01 8.60 -9.28
CA THR A 107 3.04 8.38 -10.32
C THR A 107 4.37 7.94 -9.70
N ARG A 108 4.77 8.49 -8.54
CA ARG A 108 5.97 8.05 -7.81
C ARG A 108 5.88 6.57 -7.42
N ILE A 109 4.73 6.13 -6.88
CA ILE A 109 4.51 4.74 -6.48
C ILE A 109 4.53 3.81 -7.71
N VAL A 110 3.76 4.15 -8.76
CA VAL A 110 3.68 3.36 -9.99
C VAL A 110 5.04 3.25 -10.67
N ASN A 111 5.78 4.36 -10.78
CA ASN A 111 7.11 4.36 -11.38
C ASN A 111 8.09 3.49 -10.59
N ARG A 112 8.05 3.53 -9.24
CA ARG A 112 8.93 2.71 -8.40
C ARG A 112 8.80 1.22 -8.71
N PHE A 113 7.57 0.72 -8.78
CA PHE A 113 7.32 -0.71 -9.04
C PHE A 113 7.38 -1.09 -10.52
N SER A 114 7.22 -0.11 -11.43
CA SER A 114 7.43 -0.32 -12.86
C SER A 114 8.91 -0.45 -13.22
N GLN A 115 9.78 0.27 -12.51
CA GLN A 115 11.23 0.23 -12.73
C GLN A 115 11.89 -0.95 -12.02
N GLU A 116 11.45 -1.27 -10.80
CA GLU A 116 12.00 -2.37 -10.01
C GLU A 116 10.87 -3.12 -9.31
N ALA A 117 10.62 -4.35 -9.75
CA ALA A 117 9.53 -5.17 -9.25
C ALA A 117 9.78 -5.67 -7.82
N THR A 118 11.02 -5.67 -7.34
CA THR A 118 11.38 -6.18 -6.02
C THR A 118 11.12 -5.16 -4.92
N LEU A 119 10.38 -5.59 -3.90
CA LEU A 119 10.19 -4.89 -2.64
C LEU A 119 10.94 -5.65 -1.53
N GLY A 120 11.72 -4.92 -0.74
CA GLY A 120 12.58 -5.48 0.30
C GLY A 120 14.06 -5.32 -0.04
N LYS A 121 14.91 -5.41 0.99
CA LYS A 121 16.36 -5.22 0.84
C LYS A 121 17.06 -6.54 0.52
N PRO A 122 18.17 -6.52 -0.24
CA PRO A 122 19.02 -7.69 -0.42
C PRO A 122 19.36 -8.35 0.93
N GLY A 123 19.26 -9.69 1.00
CA GLY A 123 19.50 -10.45 2.23
C GLY A 123 18.35 -10.46 3.25
N HIS A 124 17.21 -9.85 2.94
CA HIS A 124 15.97 -9.92 3.72
C HIS A 124 14.83 -10.56 2.91
N LYS A 125 13.67 -10.76 3.54
CA LYS A 125 12.44 -11.20 2.84
C LYS A 125 12.14 -10.22 1.69
N ALA A 126 11.95 -10.76 0.48
CA ALA A 126 11.69 -9.97 -0.72
C ALA A 126 10.37 -10.38 -1.38
N PHE A 127 9.58 -9.40 -1.77
CA PHE A 127 8.30 -9.58 -2.45
C PHE A 127 8.42 -9.10 -3.89
N ARG A 128 7.77 -9.77 -4.83
CA ARG A 128 7.80 -9.37 -6.23
C ARG A 128 6.46 -8.77 -6.65
N CYS A 129 6.46 -7.49 -7.02
CA CYS A 129 5.32 -6.84 -7.64
C CYS A 129 5.06 -7.42 -9.04
N GLN A 130 3.80 -7.64 -9.37
CA GLN A 130 3.38 -8.03 -10.70
C GLN A 130 3.31 -6.81 -11.62
N SER A 131 3.39 -7.06 -12.93
CA SER A 131 3.39 -5.99 -13.95
C SER A 131 2.04 -5.30 -14.11
N LYS A 132 0.93 -6.00 -13.81
CA LYS A 132 -0.40 -5.38 -13.84
C LYS A 132 -0.56 -4.49 -12.62
N MET A 133 -0.82 -3.20 -12.87
CA MET A 133 -1.06 -2.17 -11.85
C MET A 133 -2.32 -1.41 -12.25
N GLU A 134 -3.10 -1.01 -11.26
CA GLU A 134 -4.30 -0.19 -11.47
C GLU A 134 -4.19 1.03 -10.55
N TRP A 135 -4.69 2.18 -10.98
CA TRP A 135 -4.80 3.36 -10.14
C TRP A 135 -6.05 4.15 -10.52
N ALA A 136 -6.56 4.93 -9.58
CA ALA A 136 -7.74 5.76 -9.78
C ALA A 136 -7.66 7.03 -8.95
N LEU A 137 -8.34 8.07 -9.42
CA LEU A 137 -8.71 9.23 -8.62
C LEU A 137 -10.20 9.13 -8.27
N GLN A 138 -10.60 9.69 -7.14
CA GLN A 138 -12.01 9.94 -6.89
C GLN A 138 -12.52 11.02 -7.86
N ASP A 139 -13.76 10.88 -8.30
CA ASP A 139 -14.45 11.77 -9.23
C ASP A 139 -15.36 12.80 -8.55
N GLU A 140 -15.58 12.65 -7.24
CA GLU A 140 -16.36 13.58 -6.41
C GLU A 140 -15.60 14.89 -6.16
N ASP A 141 -16.33 16.01 -6.14
CA ASP A 141 -15.79 17.32 -5.75
C ASP A 141 -15.77 17.41 -4.22
N THR A 142 -14.64 17.03 -3.63
CA THR A 142 -14.42 16.98 -2.18
C THR A 142 -13.51 18.09 -1.69
N TRP A 143 -13.33 19.18 -2.44
CA TRP A 143 -12.46 20.29 -2.05
C TRP A 143 -12.73 20.73 -0.59
N PRO A 144 -11.69 20.89 0.25
CA PRO A 144 -10.25 20.86 -0.03
C PRO A 144 -9.56 19.46 0.04
N CYS A 145 -10.33 18.38 0.17
CA CYS A 145 -9.82 17.01 0.27
C CYS A 145 -9.77 16.33 -1.11
N PHE A 146 -8.71 15.55 -1.35
CA PHE A 146 -8.51 14.80 -2.60
C PHE A 146 -8.14 13.37 -2.27
N PHE A 147 -8.76 12.43 -2.97
CA PHE A 147 -8.56 11.00 -2.75
C PHE A 147 -8.20 10.27 -4.03
N GLY A 148 -7.36 9.26 -3.88
CA GLY A 148 -6.95 8.38 -4.96
C GLY A 148 -6.31 7.12 -4.40
N GLY A 149 -5.88 6.25 -5.30
CA GLY A 149 -5.15 5.08 -4.86
C GLY A 149 -4.53 4.27 -5.98
N VAL A 150 -3.68 3.34 -5.56
CA VAL A 150 -2.96 2.39 -6.42
C VAL A 150 -3.26 0.98 -5.94
N SER A 151 -3.61 0.07 -6.85
CA SER A 151 -3.75 -1.35 -6.58
C SER A 151 -2.58 -2.10 -7.21
N LEU A 152 -1.84 -2.82 -6.36
CA LEU A 152 -0.69 -3.64 -6.73
C LEU A 152 -0.93 -5.09 -6.30
N THR A 153 -0.39 -6.03 -7.06
CA THR A 153 -0.40 -7.45 -6.69
C THR A 153 1.02 -7.92 -6.48
N PHE A 154 1.28 -8.59 -5.36
CA PHE A 154 2.60 -9.12 -4.99
C PHE A 154 2.56 -10.64 -4.90
N SER A 155 3.57 -11.28 -5.48
CA SER A 155 3.80 -12.71 -5.31
C SER A 155 4.56 -12.96 -4.00
N VAL A 156 3.97 -13.79 -3.14
CA VAL A 156 4.47 -14.13 -1.80
C VAL A 156 4.63 -15.66 -1.68
N PRO A 157 5.76 -16.18 -1.19
CA PRO A 157 5.98 -17.60 -0.96
C PRO A 157 4.84 -18.28 -0.19
N LYS A 158 4.39 -19.42 -0.72
CA LYS A 158 3.41 -20.32 -0.10
C LYS A 158 4.15 -21.56 0.43
N PRO A 159 3.89 -22.02 1.66
CA PRO A 159 4.40 -23.30 2.13
C PRO A 159 3.89 -24.44 1.24
N SER A 160 4.77 -25.38 0.87
CA SER A 160 4.37 -26.55 0.10
C SER A 160 3.29 -27.36 0.82
N ARG A 161 2.29 -27.81 0.07
CA ARG A 161 1.27 -28.74 0.56
C ARG A 161 1.95 -30.06 0.92
N LYS A 162 1.65 -30.60 2.10
CA LYS A 162 2.03 -31.97 2.48
C LYS A 162 0.83 -32.87 2.24
N ASP A 163 0.98 -33.93 1.45
CA ASP A 163 -0.07 -34.92 1.21
C ASP A 163 0.35 -36.31 1.73
N PRO A 164 0.05 -36.63 3.00
CA PRO A 164 0.47 -37.89 3.60
C PRO A 164 -0.22 -39.13 3.02
N ILE A 165 -1.23 -38.97 2.14
CA ILE A 165 -1.92 -40.10 1.50
C ILE A 165 -1.17 -40.61 0.27
N LEU A 166 -0.41 -39.74 -0.42
CA LEU A 166 0.37 -40.11 -1.62
C LEU A 166 1.78 -40.59 -1.28
N ASP A 167 2.33 -40.20 -0.13
CA ASP A 167 3.67 -40.61 0.34
C ASP A 167 3.77 -42.10 0.75
N GLY A 168 2.65 -42.84 0.72
CA GLY A 168 2.55 -44.24 1.18
C GLY A 168 2.30 -45.29 0.10
N TYR A 169 2.30 -44.93 -1.18
CA TYR A 169 2.01 -45.85 -2.30
C TYR A 169 3.14 -46.04 -3.31
N ASP A 170 4.34 -45.50 -3.03
CA ASP A 170 5.55 -45.88 -3.77
C ASP A 170 6.19 -47.12 -3.12
N GLU A 171 5.68 -48.32 -3.49
CA GLU A 171 6.41 -49.60 -3.43
C GLU A 171 6.53 -50.21 -4.84
#